data_AF-A0A6I9WQ67-F1
#
_entry.id   AF-A0A6I9WQ67-F1
#
_cell.length_a   1.000
_cell.length_b   1.000
_cell.length_c   1.000
_cell.angle_alpha   90.00
_cell.angle_beta   90.00
_cell.angle_gamma   90.00
#
_symmetry.space_group_name_H-M   'P 1'
#
loop_
_entity.id
_entity.type
_entity.pdbx_description
1 polymer ?
#
loop_
_entity_poly.entity_id
_entity_poly.type
_entity_poly.pdbx_seq_one_letter_code
_entity_poly.pdbx_strand_id
1 'polypeptide(L)'
;MQTKYNFNLCLIHVVMILLVTNTITANLLDKLSEMALTDPQVVNKKEMSKQEKEDVLSMGQYFQDIFSEHLAPLKIEFGHVCENPSEWEQRFERKDFDNNRYSGKVKWGNKNGEYGEQYWDLNH
;
A
#
# COMPACT_ATOMS: atom_id res chain seq x y z
N MET A 1 -43.96 -31.96 -5.53
CA MET A 1 -43.39 -31.64 -4.20
C MET A 1 -41.87 -31.35 -4.23
N GLN A 2 -41.09 -31.93 -5.15
CA GLN A 2 -39.63 -31.70 -5.23
C GLN A 2 -39.19 -30.26 -5.56
N THR A 3 -39.95 -29.51 -6.36
CA THR A 3 -39.59 -28.13 -6.77
C THR A 3 -39.60 -27.12 -5.62
N LYS A 4 -40.52 -27.26 -4.67
CA LYS A 4 -40.58 -26.41 -3.45
C LYS A 4 -39.40 -26.67 -2.51
N TYR A 5 -38.95 -27.92 -2.44
CA TYR A 5 -37.81 -28.32 -1.60
C TYR A 5 -36.50 -27.74 -2.13
N ASN A 6 -36.29 -27.79 -3.46
CA ASN A 6 -35.12 -27.21 -4.12
C ASN A 6 -35.07 -25.68 -4.01
N PHE A 7 -36.23 -25.00 -4.05
CA PHE A 7 -36.31 -23.55 -3.87
C PHE A 7 -35.98 -23.12 -2.43
N ASN A 8 -36.55 -23.81 -1.43
CA ASN A 8 -36.23 -23.56 -0.03
C ASN A 8 -34.75 -23.85 0.28
N LEU A 9 -34.19 -24.91 -0.30
CA LEU A 9 -32.78 -25.23 -0.16
C LEU A 9 -31.88 -24.13 -0.76
N CYS A 10 -32.22 -23.60 -1.94
CA CYS A 10 -31.51 -22.49 -2.56
C CYS A 10 -31.59 -21.22 -1.70
N LEU A 11 -32.77 -20.89 -1.17
CA LEU A 11 -32.97 -19.74 -0.30
C LEU A 11 -32.10 -19.82 0.97
N ILE A 12 -32.04 -20.99 1.60
CA ILE A 12 -31.20 -21.23 2.79
C ILE A 12 -29.72 -21.03 2.44
N HIS A 13 -29.24 -21.52 1.29
CA HIS A 13 -27.85 -21.32 0.88
C HIS A 13 -27.52 -19.84 0.64
N VAL A 14 -28.41 -19.08 -0.01
CA VAL A 14 -28.22 -17.64 -0.23
C VAL A 14 -28.17 -16.88 1.10
N VAL A 15 -29.06 -17.19 2.04
CA VAL A 15 -29.05 -16.57 3.38
C VAL A 15 -27.77 -16.91 4.14
N MET A 16 -27.31 -18.16 4.07
CA MET A 16 -26.04 -18.57 4.70
C MET A 16 -24.84 -17.84 4.10
N ILE A 17 -24.79 -17.68 2.77
CA ILE A 17 -23.73 -16.92 2.10
C ILE A 17 -23.73 -15.47 2.58
N LEU A 18 -24.90 -14.81 2.64
CA LEU A 18 -25.03 -13.43 3.11
C LEU A 18 -24.59 -13.25 4.57
N LEU A 19 -24.92 -14.21 5.44
CA LEU A 19 -24.50 -14.19 6.85
C LEU A 19 -22.99 -14.36 6.99
N VAL A 20 -22.39 -15.27 6.22
CA VAL A 20 -20.94 -15.52 6.22
C VAL A 20 -20.19 -14.30 5.67
N THR A 21 -20.66 -13.70 4.57
CA THR A 21 -20.03 -12.49 4.03
C THR A 21 -20.08 -11.35 5.05
N ASN A 22 -21.22 -11.12 5.71
CA ASN A 22 -21.34 -10.05 6.70
C ASN A 22 -20.44 -10.25 7.92
N THR A 23 -20.27 -11.48 8.40
CA THR A 23 -19.36 -11.78 9.52
C THR A 23 -17.90 -11.61 9.13
N ILE A 24 -17.50 -12.01 7.92
CA ILE A 24 -16.14 -11.81 7.42
C ILE A 24 -15.83 -10.30 7.28
N THR A 25 -16.75 -9.51 6.71
CA THR A 25 -16.55 -8.07 6.52
C THR A 25 -16.45 -7.32 7.85
N ALA A 26 -17.27 -7.68 8.85
CA ALA A 26 -17.20 -7.07 10.18
C ALA A 26 -15.87 -7.37 10.89
N ASN A 27 -15.42 -8.64 10.85
CA ASN A 27 -14.15 -9.05 11.45
C ASN A 27 -12.93 -8.42 10.75
N LEU A 28 -13.02 -8.21 9.43
CA LEU A 28 -11.98 -7.51 8.67
C LEU A 28 -11.93 -6.02 9.03
N LEU A 29 -13.09 -5.37 9.22
CA LEU A 29 -13.18 -3.98 9.63
C LEU A 29 -12.60 -3.75 11.04
N ASP A 30 -12.92 -4.65 11.99
CA ASP A 30 -12.37 -4.59 13.34
C ASP A 30 -10.84 -4.78 13.33
N LYS A 31 -10.33 -5.74 12.56
CA LYS A 31 -8.87 -5.93 12.41
C LYS A 31 -8.17 -4.74 11.77
N LEU A 32 -8.78 -4.10 10.77
CA LEU A 32 -8.21 -2.89 10.15
C LEU A 32 -8.24 -1.71 11.12
N SER A 33 -9.29 -1.58 11.94
CA SER A 33 -9.39 -0.57 13.00
C SER A 33 -8.34 -0.79 14.09
N GLU A 34 -8.15 -2.03 14.55
CA GLU A 34 -7.10 -2.39 15.49
C GLU A 34 -5.70 -2.16 14.90
N MET A 35 -5.49 -2.46 13.62
CA MET A 35 -4.22 -2.22 12.93
C MET A 35 -3.92 -0.73 12.75
N ALA A 36 -4.95 0.09 12.50
CA ALA A 36 -4.83 1.55 12.48
C ALA A 36 -4.54 2.13 13.88
N LEU A 37 -4.98 1.46 14.96
CA LEU A 37 -4.72 1.86 16.35
C LEU A 37 -3.38 1.33 16.90
N THR A 38 -2.79 0.31 16.28
CA THR A 38 -1.54 -0.32 16.74
C THR A 38 -0.31 0.09 15.95
N ASP A 39 -0.40 1.13 15.12
CA ASP A 39 0.77 1.73 14.48
C ASP A 39 1.75 2.23 15.58
N PRO A 40 2.96 1.65 15.71
CA PRO A 40 3.90 1.99 16.75
C PRO A 40 4.64 3.30 16.40
N GLN A 41 3.92 4.41 16.38
CA GLN A 41 4.45 5.77 16.27
C GLN A 41 4.05 6.66 17.46
N VAL A 42 3.45 6.10 18.53
CA VAL A 42 2.96 6.90 19.68
C VAL A 42 3.70 6.66 21.00
N VAL A 43 4.72 5.78 21.04
CA VAL A 43 5.56 5.57 22.24
C VAL A 43 6.99 6.04 22.01
N ASN A 44 7.14 7.32 21.67
CA ASN A 44 8.29 8.13 22.08
C ASN A 44 7.91 9.61 21.96
N LYS A 45 6.91 10.01 22.73
CA LYS A 45 6.61 11.42 22.96
C LYS A 45 7.65 11.98 23.95
N LYS A 46 8.90 12.06 23.49
CA LYS A 46 9.79 13.12 23.96
C LYS A 46 9.07 14.41 23.58
N GLU A 47 8.80 15.28 24.53
CA GLU A 47 8.07 16.53 24.29
C GLU A 47 8.71 17.29 23.12
N MET A 48 8.11 17.12 21.95
CA MET A 48 8.53 17.74 20.71
C MET A 48 8.27 19.23 20.91
N SER A 49 9.34 20.01 20.97
CA SER A 49 9.29 21.42 21.34
C SER A 49 8.32 22.15 20.41
N LYS A 50 7.68 23.21 20.92
CA LYS A 50 6.71 24.02 20.16
C LYS A 50 7.28 24.51 18.82
N GLN A 51 8.61 24.66 18.77
CA GLN A 51 9.38 25.07 17.60
C GLN A 51 9.42 24.01 16.49
N GLU A 52 9.44 22.72 16.83
CA GLU A 52 9.45 21.61 15.85
C GLU A 52 8.06 21.39 15.23
N LYS A 53 6.99 21.70 15.96
CA LYS A 53 5.62 21.74 15.42
C LYS A 53 5.37 22.91 14.48
N GLU A 54 5.95 24.08 14.76
CA GLU A 54 5.91 25.22 13.85
C GLU A 54 6.79 24.97 12.62
N ASP A 55 7.91 24.26 12.79
CA ASP A 55 8.78 23.85 11.67
C ASP A 55 8.06 22.88 10.73
N VAL A 56 7.29 21.90 11.24
CA VAL A 56 6.46 20.98 10.44
C VAL A 56 5.31 21.69 9.70
N LEU A 57 4.74 22.74 10.27
CA LEU A 57 3.71 23.56 9.59
C LEU A 57 4.32 24.56 8.60
N SER A 58 5.62 24.86 8.71
CA SER A 58 6.40 25.66 7.74
C SER A 58 7.20 24.80 6.75
N MET A 59 7.27 23.49 6.99
CA MET A 59 8.05 22.53 6.22
C MET A 59 7.47 22.47 4.81
N GLY A 60 8.34 22.81 3.86
CA GLY A 60 8.04 23.04 2.47
C GLY A 60 7.24 21.96 1.74
N GLN A 61 6.91 22.30 0.51
CA GLN A 61 6.06 21.56 -0.41
C GLN A 61 6.43 20.07 -0.43
N TYR A 62 5.45 19.23 -0.06
CA TYR A 62 5.50 17.79 -0.29
C TYR A 62 5.01 17.50 -1.70
N PHE A 63 5.78 16.72 -2.46
CA PHE A 63 5.39 16.23 -3.77
C PHE A 63 5.39 14.71 -3.77
N GLN A 64 4.36 14.12 -4.39
CA GLN A 64 4.33 12.70 -4.69
C GLN A 64 3.57 12.46 -5.99
N ASP A 65 4.19 11.73 -6.90
CA ASP A 65 3.57 11.22 -8.12
C ASP A 65 3.71 9.70 -8.16
N ILE A 66 2.66 9.02 -8.62
CA ILE A 66 2.57 7.56 -8.68
C ILE A 66 2.12 7.19 -10.08
N PHE A 67 2.81 6.23 -10.69
CA PHE A 67 2.43 5.71 -11.99
C PHE A 67 2.31 4.19 -11.97
N SER A 68 1.49 3.68 -12.89
CA SER A 68 1.34 2.26 -13.17
C SER A 68 0.98 2.09 -14.63
N GLU A 69 1.69 1.22 -15.33
CA GLU A 69 1.51 0.96 -16.75
C GLU A 69 1.52 -0.56 -17.02
N HIS A 70 0.62 -0.99 -17.91
CA HIS A 70 0.62 -2.36 -18.42
C HIS A 70 1.25 -2.35 -19.81
N LEU A 71 2.51 -2.79 -19.91
CA LEU A 71 3.23 -2.90 -21.19
C LEU A 71 2.69 -4.08 -22.04
N ALA A 72 2.16 -5.10 -21.37
CA ALA A 72 1.49 -6.25 -21.94
C ALA A 72 0.52 -6.84 -20.89
N PRO A 73 -0.39 -7.77 -21.25
CA PRO A 73 -1.35 -8.33 -20.29
C PRO A 73 -0.71 -8.92 -19.03
N LEU A 74 0.52 -9.43 -19.15
CA LEU A 74 1.27 -10.08 -18.09
C LEU A 74 2.58 -9.35 -17.75
N LYS A 75 2.70 -8.06 -18.14
CA LYS A 75 3.86 -7.22 -17.82
C LYS A 75 3.41 -5.87 -17.30
N ILE A 76 3.77 -5.58 -16.06
CA ILE A 76 3.35 -4.37 -15.34
C ILE A 76 4.59 -3.62 -14.87
N GLU A 77 4.57 -2.31 -15.07
CA GLU A 77 5.51 -1.38 -14.46
C GLU A 77 4.78 -0.47 -13.49
N PHE A 78 5.42 -0.15 -12.38
CA PHE A 78 4.87 0.76 -11.39
C PHE A 78 5.98 1.43 -10.61
N GLY A 79 5.66 2.55 -10.01
CA GLY A 79 6.66 3.30 -9.26
C GLY A 79 6.11 4.61 -8.75
N HIS A 80 7.00 5.38 -8.14
CA HIS A 80 6.68 6.69 -7.63
C HIS A 80 7.92 7.59 -7.60
N VAL A 81 7.63 8.89 -7.53
CA VAL A 81 8.60 9.93 -7.20
C VAL A 81 8.02 10.71 -6.03
N CYS A 82 8.77 10.83 -4.95
CA CYS A 82 8.37 11.67 -3.82
C CYS A 82 9.52 12.58 -3.38
N GLU A 83 9.14 13.76 -2.89
CA GLU A 83 10.06 14.75 -2.36
C GLU A 83 9.40 15.46 -1.17
N ASN A 84 10.16 15.59 -0.10
CA ASN A 84 9.84 16.43 1.04
C ASN A 84 11.07 17.27 1.41
N PRO A 85 10.95 18.25 2.31
CA PRO A 85 12.07 19.14 2.65
C PRO A 85 13.33 18.45 3.21
N SER A 86 13.24 17.19 3.63
CA SER A 86 14.36 16.44 4.20
C SER A 86 14.90 15.36 3.28
N GLU A 87 14.09 14.79 2.39
CA GLU A 87 14.45 13.63 1.57
C GLU A 87 13.61 13.51 0.29
N TRP A 88 14.14 12.75 -0.67
CA TRP A 88 13.46 12.36 -1.88
C TRP A 88 13.73 10.89 -2.20
N GLU A 89 12.75 10.22 -2.82
CA GLU A 89 12.89 8.85 -3.35
C GLU A 89 12.31 8.78 -4.77
N GLN A 90 12.99 8.00 -5.61
CA GLN A 90 12.52 7.61 -6.93
C GLN A 90 12.60 6.09 -7.05
N ARG A 91 11.44 5.44 -7.23
CA ARG A 91 11.33 3.98 -7.31
C ARG A 91 10.65 3.56 -8.60
N PHE A 92 11.22 2.55 -9.25
CA PHE A 92 10.63 1.88 -10.41
C PHE A 92 10.74 0.38 -10.24
N GLU A 93 9.63 -0.32 -10.46
CA GLU A 93 9.56 -1.77 -10.40
C GLU A 93 8.84 -2.31 -11.64
N ARG A 94 9.30 -3.44 -12.14
CA ARG A 94 8.73 -4.16 -13.26
C ARG A 94 8.48 -5.62 -12.86
N LYS A 95 7.28 -6.10 -13.14
CA LYS A 95 6.86 -7.49 -12.99
C LYS A 95 6.57 -8.07 -14.36
N ASP A 96 7.30 -9.12 -14.72
CA ASP A 96 7.04 -9.94 -15.90
C ASP A 96 6.55 -11.31 -15.43
N PHE A 97 5.23 -11.50 -15.47
CA PHE A 97 4.58 -12.74 -15.03
C PHE A 97 4.82 -13.91 -16.00
N ASP A 98 5.09 -13.64 -17.28
CA ASP A 98 5.38 -14.68 -18.27
C ASP A 98 6.69 -15.41 -17.94
N ASN A 99 7.70 -14.63 -17.51
CA ASN A 99 9.04 -15.13 -17.21
C ASN A 99 9.30 -15.30 -15.71
N ASN A 100 8.31 -15.01 -14.86
CA ASN A 100 8.45 -14.95 -13.40
C ASN A 100 9.65 -14.09 -12.96
N ARG A 101 9.82 -12.93 -13.60
CA ARG A 101 10.93 -12.00 -13.35
C ARG A 101 10.47 -10.72 -12.67
N TYR A 102 11.30 -10.23 -11.76
CA TYR A 102 11.06 -9.06 -10.93
C TYR A 102 12.30 -8.20 -10.93
N SER A 103 12.20 -7.03 -11.56
CA SER A 103 13.32 -6.10 -11.69
C SER A 103 12.92 -4.73 -11.18
N GLY A 104 13.92 -3.93 -10.82
CA GLY A 104 13.65 -2.61 -10.33
C GLY A 104 14.90 -1.83 -9.94
N LYS A 105 14.64 -0.58 -9.60
CA LYS A 105 15.64 0.38 -9.15
C LYS A 105 15.02 1.33 -8.15
N VAL A 106 15.82 1.73 -7.18
CA VAL A 106 15.52 2.82 -6.25
C VAL A 106 16.69 3.77 -6.19
N LYS A 107 16.39 5.07 -6.18
CA LYS A 107 17.32 6.15 -5.88
C LYS A 107 16.73 6.97 -4.75
N TRP A 108 17.55 7.41 -3.83
CA TRP A 108 17.12 8.26 -2.72
C TRP A 108 18.22 9.24 -2.35
N GLY A 109 17.83 10.35 -1.77
CA GLY A 109 18.77 11.30 -1.19
C GLY A 109 18.14 12.14 -0.10
N ASN A 110 18.97 12.81 0.68
CA ASN A 110 18.51 13.68 1.75
C ASN A 110 19.20 15.06 1.75
N LYS A 111 18.68 15.96 2.59
CA LYS A 111 19.17 17.34 2.73
C LYS A 111 20.62 17.46 3.17
N ASN A 112 21.20 16.40 3.75
CA ASN A 112 22.60 16.37 4.18
C ASN A 112 23.55 15.93 3.03
N GLY A 113 22.99 15.62 1.85
CA GLY A 113 23.75 15.13 0.70
C GLY A 113 24.04 13.64 0.73
N GLU A 114 23.44 12.88 1.66
CA GLU A 114 23.50 11.42 1.62
C GLU A 114 22.67 10.93 0.45
N TYR A 115 23.17 9.90 -0.22
CA TYR A 115 22.63 9.42 -1.48
C TYR A 115 22.85 7.91 -1.61
N GLY A 116 21.86 7.23 -2.18
CA GLY A 116 21.99 5.82 -2.50
C GLY A 116 21.23 5.43 -3.76
N GLU A 117 21.77 4.43 -4.45
CA GLU A 117 21.10 3.74 -5.54
C GLU A 117 21.14 2.24 -5.29
N GLN A 118 20.04 1.55 -5.58
CA GLN A 118 20.00 0.10 -5.56
C GLN A 118 19.26 -0.40 -6.79
N TYR A 119 19.82 -1.44 -7.40
CA TYR A 119 19.28 -2.10 -8.59
C TYR A 119 19.24 -3.60 -8.37
N TRP A 120 18.24 -4.27 -8.94
CA TRP A 120 18.14 -5.72 -8.91
C TRP A 120 17.57 -6.26 -10.21
N ASP A 121 17.93 -7.53 -10.51
CA ASP A 121 17.56 -8.24 -11.75
C ASP A 121 17.88 -7.43 -13.02
N LEU A 122 19.16 -7.04 -13.15
CA LEU A 122 19.72 -6.22 -14.24
C LEU A 122 19.87 -6.95 -15.59
N ASN A 123 19.42 -8.20 -15.70
CA ASN A 123 19.66 -9.01 -16.90
C ASN A 123 18.80 -8.51 -18.07
N HIS A 124 19.45 -7.94 -19.08
CA HIS A 124 18.89 -7.48 -20.36
C HIS A 124 18.65 -8.62 -21.34
#